data_AF-B0WDY1-F1
#
_entry.id   AF-B0WDY1-F1
#
_cell.length_a   1.000
_cell.length_b   1.000
_cell.length_c   1.000
_cell.angle_alpha   90.00
_cell.angle_beta   90.00
_cell.angle_gamma   90.00
#
_symmetry.space_group_name_H-M   'P 1'
#
loop_
_entity.id
_entity.type
_entity.pdbx_description
1 polymer ?
#
loop_
_entity_poly.entity_id
_entity_poly.type
_entity_poly.pdbx_seq_one_letter_code
_entity_poly.pdbx_strand_id
1 'polypeptide(L)'
;MSLQKQWLTRNFVIICRLLEIIGINALTVSFRPNWRTVYTVSMIVLALVQILYLLWCERSNLLSFMIVLPNWLFTFQGLMMNLRKSDKLLSLRSKLSEIQQMLSEIETYVDAFANEIQELNSYLTPPKPDQTVIRNQLNRIVKFHQLLNEYEAMLEDLYNVLILNKVGLNYLGIIITIVVILKLNDRMAYIFFALMFEQLTQVCLMGTIITVKNEQLLGHIYDINWYLLPADQMKHVGLMLHQAQNPTSVTIGKYAPLNVESYMTLLRSIFSYVMVLVTFFE
;
A
#
# COMPACT_ATOMS: atom_id res chain seq x y z
N MET A 1 -17.50 39.46 -23.39
CA MET A 1 -17.88 39.07 -22.02
C MET A 1 -18.54 37.68 -21.93
N SER A 2 -19.18 37.17 -22.99
CA SER A 2 -19.82 35.84 -23.02
C SER A 2 -18.84 34.67 -23.08
N LEU A 3 -17.79 34.75 -23.91
CA LEU A 3 -16.79 33.69 -24.10
C LEU A 3 -16.01 33.35 -22.82
N GLN A 4 -15.66 34.36 -22.02
CA GLN A 4 -14.91 34.16 -20.77
C GLN A 4 -15.78 33.49 -19.69
N LYS A 5 -17.07 33.84 -19.62
CA LYS A 5 -18.04 33.16 -18.75
C LYS A 5 -18.24 31.70 -19.16
N GLN A 6 -18.33 31.43 -20.47
CA GLN A 6 -18.53 30.08 -21.01
C GLN A 6 -17.29 29.19 -20.83
N TRP A 7 -16.10 29.78 -20.91
CA TRP A 7 -14.84 29.10 -20.61
C TRP A 7 -14.70 28.79 -19.11
N LEU A 8 -15.06 29.73 -18.23
CA LEU A 8 -15.06 29.53 -16.78
C LEU A 8 -16.05 28.44 -16.35
N THR A 9 -17.27 28.43 -16.87
CA THR A 9 -18.26 27.39 -16.55
C THR A 9 -17.84 26.02 -17.07
N ARG A 10 -17.22 25.94 -18.25
CA ARG A 10 -16.72 24.67 -18.78
C ARG A 10 -15.59 24.10 -17.92
N ASN A 11 -14.63 24.93 -17.50
CA ASN A 11 -13.55 24.50 -16.61
C ASN A 11 -14.06 24.14 -15.22
N PHE A 12 -15.02 24.90 -14.68
CA PHE A 12 -15.65 24.60 -13.40
C PHE A 12 -16.33 23.22 -13.41
N VAL A 13 -17.07 22.87 -14.47
CA VAL A 13 -17.71 21.56 -14.61
C VAL A 13 -16.69 20.42 -14.73
N ILE A 14 -15.59 20.64 -15.46
CA ILE A 14 -14.51 19.64 -15.57
C ILE A 14 -13.86 19.42 -14.20
N ILE A 15 -13.57 20.49 -13.47
CA ILE A 15 -13.00 20.42 -12.12
C ILE A 15 -13.96 19.71 -11.16
N CYS A 16 -15.26 20.02 -11.19
CA CYS A 16 -16.26 19.32 -10.38
C CYS A 16 -16.35 17.83 -10.69
N ARG A 17 -16.28 17.42 -11.97
CA ARG A 17 -16.24 15.99 -12.35
C ARG A 17 -14.95 15.29 -11.90
N LEU A 18 -13.81 15.96 -11.98
CA LEU A 18 -12.55 15.43 -11.46
C LEU A 18 -12.60 15.26 -9.94
N LEU A 19 -13.21 16.21 -9.23
CA LEU A 19 -13.45 16.14 -7.79
C LEU A 19 -14.42 15.00 -7.43
N GLU A 20 -15.43 14.77 -8.25
CA GLU A 20 -16.39 13.66 -8.08
C GLU A 20 -15.72 12.28 -8.26
N ILE A 21 -14.77 12.15 -9.20
CA ILE A 21 -13.92 10.95 -9.36
C ILE A 21 -13.05 10.71 -8.11
N ILE A 22 -12.64 11.77 -7.42
CA ILE A 22 -11.88 11.73 -6.15
C ILE A 22 -12.82 11.49 -4.94
N GLY A 23 -14.14 11.41 -5.15
CA GLY A 23 -15.14 11.18 -4.11
C GLY A 23 -15.61 12.45 -3.39
N ILE A 24 -15.35 13.64 -3.96
CA ILE A 24 -15.74 14.94 -3.43
C ILE A 24 -16.94 15.45 -4.23
N ASN A 25 -18.14 15.28 -3.67
CA ASN A 25 -19.36 15.82 -4.28
C ASN A 25 -19.55 17.29 -3.85
N ALA A 26 -18.99 18.22 -4.61
CA ALA A 26 -18.91 19.65 -4.26
C ALA A 26 -20.27 20.38 -4.22
N LEU A 27 -21.37 19.73 -4.65
CA LEU A 27 -22.70 20.33 -4.79
C LEU A 27 -23.75 19.85 -3.77
N THR A 28 -23.41 18.92 -2.87
CA THR A 28 -24.36 18.42 -1.86
C THR A 28 -24.26 19.21 -0.55
N VAL A 29 -25.38 19.80 -0.10
CA VAL A 29 -25.51 20.62 1.12
C VAL A 29 -25.19 19.84 2.41
N SER A 30 -25.22 18.50 2.38
CA SER A 30 -24.86 17.63 3.51
C SER A 30 -23.42 17.09 3.42
N PHE A 31 -22.45 17.93 3.08
CA PHE A 31 -21.03 17.57 3.13
C PHE A 31 -20.61 17.28 4.58
N ARG A 32 -20.72 16.01 5.00
CA ARG A 32 -19.99 15.50 6.17
C ARG A 32 -18.59 15.16 5.68
N PRO A 33 -17.54 15.88 6.11
CA PRO A 33 -16.19 15.57 5.68
C PRO A 33 -15.85 14.16 6.17
N ASN A 34 -15.77 13.19 5.26
CA ASN A 34 -15.08 11.95 5.57
C ASN A 34 -13.63 12.32 5.85
N TRP A 35 -13.05 11.88 6.97
CA TRP A 35 -11.66 12.21 7.31
C TRP A 35 -10.66 11.86 6.19
N ARG A 36 -11.01 10.89 5.33
CA ARG A 36 -10.27 10.57 4.10
C ARG A 36 -10.25 11.71 3.08
N THR A 37 -11.34 12.46 2.88
CA THR A 37 -11.41 13.58 1.90
C THR A 37 -10.78 14.87 2.44
N VAL A 38 -10.89 15.13 3.74
CA VAL A 38 -10.17 16.26 4.36
C VAL A 38 -8.66 16.06 4.26
N TYR A 39 -8.20 14.82 4.45
CA TYR A 39 -6.80 14.47 4.33
C TYR A 39 -6.26 14.65 2.91
N THR A 40 -6.94 14.11 1.89
CA THR A 40 -6.49 14.24 0.50
C THR A 40 -6.50 15.69 0.02
N VAL A 41 -7.49 16.48 0.41
CA VAL A 41 -7.56 17.91 0.07
C VAL A 41 -6.47 18.71 0.81
N SER A 42 -6.24 18.47 2.09
CA SER A 42 -5.16 19.12 2.84
C SER A 42 -3.79 18.81 2.24
N MET A 43 -3.58 17.58 1.77
CA MET A 43 -2.36 17.14 1.08
C MET A 43 -2.14 17.84 -0.26
N ILE A 44 -3.18 17.89 -1.08
CA ILE A 44 -3.11 18.56 -2.39
C ILE A 44 -2.84 20.06 -2.18
N VAL A 45 -3.46 20.68 -1.17
CA VAL A 45 -3.23 22.10 -0.84
C VAL A 45 -1.80 22.33 -0.36
N LEU A 46 -1.27 21.49 0.53
CA LEU A 46 0.11 21.63 1.02
C LEU A 46 1.14 21.37 -0.07
N ALA A 47 0.93 20.36 -0.90
CA ALA A 47 1.77 20.09 -2.07
C ALA A 47 1.70 21.25 -3.08
N LEU A 48 0.51 21.79 -3.35
CA LEU A 48 0.33 22.97 -4.22
C LEU A 48 1.03 24.20 -3.64
N VAL A 49 0.96 24.44 -2.33
CA VAL A 49 1.66 25.54 -1.67
C VAL A 49 3.18 25.38 -1.80
N GLN A 50 3.71 24.16 -1.68
CA GLN A 50 5.13 23.88 -1.88
C GLN A 50 5.57 24.03 -3.33
N ILE A 51 4.75 23.57 -4.28
CA ILE A 51 5.01 23.73 -5.73
C ILE A 51 4.93 25.20 -6.13
N LEU A 52 3.96 25.95 -5.60
CA LEU A 52 3.85 27.40 -5.81
C LEU A 52 5.03 28.16 -5.19
N TYR A 53 5.49 27.75 -4.01
CA TYR A 53 6.68 28.31 -3.39
C TYR A 53 7.95 28.01 -4.21
N LEU A 54 8.08 26.78 -4.74
CA LEU A 54 9.17 26.41 -5.66
C LEU A 54 9.15 27.21 -6.97
N LEU A 55 7.96 27.47 -7.53
CA LEU A 55 7.77 28.23 -8.77
C LEU A 55 8.06 29.74 -8.60
N TRP A 56 7.86 30.29 -7.39
CA TRP A 56 8.03 31.72 -7.12
C TRP A 56 9.42 32.07 -6.54
N CYS A 57 10.22 31.08 -6.16
CA CYS A 57 11.54 31.31 -5.53
C CYS A 57 12.66 31.55 -6.54
N GLU A 58 13.54 32.51 -6.26
CA GLU A 58 14.83 32.63 -6.94
C GLU A 58 15.75 31.44 -6.67
N ARG A 59 16.65 31.13 -7.62
CA ARG A 59 17.58 29.98 -7.60
C ARG A 59 18.40 29.87 -6.31
N SER A 60 18.75 31.00 -5.68
CA SER A 60 19.49 31.06 -4.40
C SER A 60 18.67 30.59 -3.20
N ASN A 61 17.36 30.83 -3.19
CA ASN A 61 16.45 30.45 -2.10
C ASN A 61 15.93 29.01 -2.24
N LEU A 62 16.01 28.45 -3.44
CA LEU A 62 15.58 27.09 -3.78
C LEU A 62 16.38 26.04 -2.99
N LEU A 63 17.68 26.24 -2.83
CA LEU A 63 18.55 25.33 -2.08
C LEU A 63 18.22 25.33 -0.57
N SER A 64 17.99 26.52 0.00
CA SER A 64 17.56 26.68 1.40
C SER A 64 16.21 26.03 1.67
N PHE A 65 15.27 26.11 0.72
CA PHE A 65 13.98 25.43 0.80
C PHE A 65 14.12 23.90 0.76
N MET A 66 15.04 23.37 -0.07
CA MET A 66 15.30 21.93 -0.15
C MET A 66 15.87 21.33 1.15
N ILE A 67 16.53 22.13 2.00
CA ILE A 67 16.97 21.68 3.34
C ILE A 67 15.77 21.52 4.29
N VAL A 68 14.80 22.44 4.23
CA VAL A 68 13.64 22.47 5.13
C VAL A 68 12.58 21.43 4.72
N LEU A 69 12.48 21.14 3.42
CA LEU A 69 11.42 20.27 2.91
C LEU A 69 11.44 18.84 3.48
N PRO A 70 12.58 18.11 3.57
CA PRO A 70 12.63 16.78 4.18
C PRO A 70 12.16 16.76 5.65
N ASN A 71 12.53 17.79 6.43
CA ASN A 71 12.06 17.94 7.81
C ASN A 71 10.54 18.10 7.88
N TRP A 72 9.99 18.91 6.99
CA TRP A 72 8.55 19.12 6.92
C TRP A 72 7.82 17.85 6.45
N LEU A 73 8.36 17.12 5.47
CA LEU A 73 7.81 15.84 5.02
C LEU A 73 7.80 14.80 6.15
N PHE A 74 8.89 14.69 6.92
CA PHE A 74 9.00 13.76 8.04
C PHE A 74 8.04 14.11 9.19
N THR A 75 7.97 15.38 9.58
CA THR A 75 7.04 15.84 10.63
C THR A 75 5.58 15.68 10.21
N PHE A 76 5.28 15.93 8.93
CA PHE A 76 3.96 15.72 8.36
C PHE A 76 3.57 14.24 8.38
N GLN A 77 4.48 13.33 7.99
CA GLN A 77 4.28 11.88 8.11
C GLN A 77 3.97 11.47 9.57
N GLY A 78 4.66 12.06 10.54
CA GLY A 78 4.41 11.84 11.97
C GLY A 78 3.05 12.38 12.45
N LEU A 79 2.65 13.58 12.02
CA LEU A 79 1.35 14.18 12.32
C LEU A 79 0.21 13.33 11.76
N MET A 80 0.39 12.81 10.54
CA MET A 80 -0.59 11.94 9.89
C MET A 80 -0.81 10.62 10.59
N MET A 81 0.23 10.04 11.19
CA MET A 81 0.08 8.89 12.07
C MET A 81 -0.69 9.23 13.35
N ASN A 82 -0.63 10.48 13.83
CA ASN A 82 -1.28 10.91 15.07
C ASN A 82 -2.74 11.37 14.88
N LEU A 83 -3.09 12.03 13.77
CA LEU A 83 -4.46 12.52 13.49
C LEU A 83 -5.47 11.38 13.23
N ARG A 84 -5.01 10.16 12.99
CA ARG A 84 -5.86 8.96 12.89
C ARG A 84 -6.26 8.38 14.26
N LYS A 85 -5.79 8.95 15.38
CA LYS A 85 -6.27 8.63 16.73
C LYS A 85 -7.66 9.26 16.98
N SER A 86 -8.69 8.70 16.38
CA SER A 86 -10.06 8.78 16.90
C SER A 86 -10.40 7.41 17.49
N ASP A 87 -10.22 7.34 18.81
CA ASP A 87 -10.83 6.41 19.78
C ASP A 87 -11.09 4.96 19.35
N LYS A 88 -9.99 4.21 19.14
CA LYS A 88 -9.87 2.76 19.42
C LYS A 88 -8.43 2.21 19.31
N LEU A 89 -7.43 3.10 19.31
CA LEU A 89 -6.05 2.78 18.92
C LEU A 89 -5.04 3.10 20.04
N LEU A 90 -5.39 2.74 21.28
CA LEU A 90 -4.50 2.91 22.44
C LEU A 90 -3.85 1.58 22.91
N SER A 91 -4.19 0.44 22.29
CA SER A 91 -3.52 -0.85 22.50
C SER A 91 -2.46 -1.18 21.43
N LEU A 92 -2.35 -0.39 20.36
CA LEU A 92 -1.35 -0.50 19.28
C LEU A 92 -0.08 0.32 19.60
N ARG A 93 0.45 0.13 20.80
CA ARG A 93 1.50 0.97 21.39
C ARG A 93 2.90 0.37 21.24
N SER A 94 3.32 -0.05 20.04
CA SER A 94 4.75 -0.32 19.76
C SER A 94 5.08 -0.26 18.26
N LYS A 95 5.37 0.95 17.78
CA LYS A 95 5.72 1.31 16.39
C LYS A 95 7.00 0.66 15.80
N LEU A 96 7.55 -0.38 16.43
CA LEU A 96 8.64 -1.21 15.88
C LEU A 96 8.24 -2.68 15.72
N SER A 97 7.09 -3.10 16.27
CA SER A 97 6.58 -4.47 16.15
C SER A 97 5.54 -4.64 15.05
N GLU A 98 4.98 -3.59 14.45
CA GLU A 98 3.86 -3.71 13.48
C GLU A 98 4.21 -4.54 12.24
N ILE A 99 5.43 -4.41 11.70
CA ILE A 99 5.86 -5.20 10.53
C ILE A 99 6.10 -6.64 10.93
N GLN A 100 6.83 -6.86 12.03
CA GLN A 100 7.17 -8.19 12.54
C GLN A 100 5.95 -8.95 13.08
N GLN A 101 4.97 -8.24 13.61
CA GLN A 101 3.74 -8.78 14.17
C GLN A 101 2.73 -9.13 13.07
N MET A 102 2.56 -8.27 12.05
CA MET A 102 1.81 -8.66 10.84
C MET A 102 2.48 -9.81 10.09
N LEU A 103 3.83 -9.80 10.00
CA LEU A 103 4.61 -10.92 9.45
C LEU A 103 4.37 -12.22 10.23
N SER A 104 4.44 -12.15 11.56
CA SER A 104 4.21 -13.32 12.42
C SER A 104 2.76 -13.80 12.35
N GLU A 105 1.80 -12.90 12.20
CA GLU A 105 0.38 -13.24 12.05
C GLU A 105 0.16 -13.96 10.73
N ILE A 106 0.63 -13.42 9.60
CA ILE A 106 0.54 -14.05 8.29
C ILE A 106 1.25 -15.41 8.28
N GLU A 107 2.43 -15.51 8.90
CA GLU A 107 3.15 -16.78 9.03
C GLU A 107 2.35 -17.81 9.82
N THR A 108 1.80 -17.45 10.98
CA THR A 108 0.93 -18.36 11.75
C THR A 108 -0.33 -18.75 11.00
N TYR A 109 -0.90 -17.88 10.15
CA TYR A 109 -2.05 -18.20 9.33
C TYR A 109 -1.71 -19.20 8.21
N VAL A 110 -0.58 -19.01 7.54
CA VAL A 110 -0.10 -19.95 6.51
C VAL A 110 0.19 -21.31 7.13
N ASP A 111 0.85 -21.35 8.30
CA ASP A 111 1.14 -22.60 9.01
C ASP A 111 -0.15 -23.30 9.47
N ALA A 112 -1.13 -22.55 9.99
CA ALA A 112 -2.43 -23.10 10.36
C ALA A 112 -3.17 -23.67 9.15
N PHE A 113 -3.12 -22.99 8.01
CA PHE A 113 -3.72 -23.45 6.76
C PHE A 113 -3.05 -24.74 6.24
N ALA A 114 -1.72 -24.79 6.28
CA ALA A 114 -0.94 -25.98 5.93
C ALA A 114 -1.32 -27.18 6.82
N ASN A 115 -1.46 -26.96 8.13
CA ASN A 115 -1.88 -28.00 9.08
C ASN A 115 -3.29 -28.54 8.76
N GLU A 116 -4.26 -27.68 8.41
CA GLU A 116 -5.60 -28.15 8.03
C GLU A 116 -5.59 -29.00 6.75
N ILE A 117 -4.75 -28.65 5.78
CA ILE A 117 -4.57 -29.43 4.55
C ILE A 117 -3.88 -30.77 4.83
N GLN A 118 -2.86 -30.79 5.69
CA GLN A 118 -2.21 -32.03 6.10
C GLN A 118 -3.17 -32.95 6.85
N GLU A 119 -4.00 -32.40 7.72
CA GLU A 119 -5.07 -33.13 8.41
C GLU A 119 -6.07 -33.72 7.39
N LEU A 120 -6.51 -32.93 6.39
CA LEU A 120 -7.37 -33.43 5.31
C LEU A 120 -6.71 -34.59 4.56
N ASN A 121 -5.43 -34.47 4.18
CA ASN A 121 -4.68 -35.51 3.49
C ASN A 121 -4.57 -36.80 4.31
N SER A 122 -4.46 -36.69 5.64
CA SER A 122 -4.47 -37.86 6.54
C SER A 122 -5.80 -38.62 6.50
N TYR A 123 -6.94 -37.91 6.43
CA TYR A 123 -8.26 -38.51 6.28
C TYR A 123 -8.50 -39.17 4.92
N LEU A 124 -7.77 -38.74 3.88
CA LEU A 124 -7.88 -39.34 2.54
C LEU A 124 -7.09 -40.65 2.41
N THR A 125 -6.16 -40.92 3.33
CA THR A 125 -5.32 -42.12 3.36
C THR A 125 -6.06 -43.26 4.10
N PRO A 126 -5.94 -44.54 3.71
CA PRO A 126 -6.67 -45.62 4.36
C PRO A 126 -6.22 -45.85 5.81
N PRO A 127 -7.14 -46.18 6.76
CA PRO A 127 -8.59 -46.35 6.60
C PRO A 127 -9.33 -45.01 6.49
N LYS A 128 -10.23 -44.91 5.50
CA LYS A 128 -10.99 -43.67 5.24
C LYS A 128 -12.09 -43.47 6.29
N PRO A 129 -12.18 -42.29 6.93
CA PRO A 129 -13.29 -41.93 7.80
C PRO A 129 -14.57 -41.70 6.98
N ASP A 130 -15.68 -41.49 7.68
CA ASP A 130 -16.98 -41.23 7.06
C ASP A 130 -16.93 -40.00 6.12
N GLN A 131 -17.65 -40.05 4.99
CA GLN A 131 -17.61 -39.00 3.97
C GLN A 131 -18.05 -37.63 4.51
N THR A 132 -18.87 -37.63 5.57
CA THR A 132 -19.33 -36.41 6.26
C THR A 132 -18.17 -35.66 6.92
N VAL A 133 -17.20 -36.36 7.50
CA VAL A 133 -16.02 -35.78 8.17
C VAL A 133 -15.12 -35.11 7.14
N ILE A 134 -14.83 -35.80 6.03
CA ILE A 134 -14.03 -35.26 4.92
C ILE A 134 -14.69 -34.00 4.35
N ARG A 135 -16.00 -34.03 4.15
CA ARG A 135 -16.77 -32.87 3.65
C ARG A 135 -16.70 -31.69 4.62
N ASN A 136 -16.82 -31.92 5.92
CA ASN A 136 -16.76 -30.88 6.93
C ASN A 136 -15.37 -30.24 7.00
N GLN A 137 -14.30 -31.04 6.93
CA GLN A 137 -12.93 -30.52 6.90
C GLN A 137 -12.66 -29.71 5.63
N LEU A 138 -13.07 -30.20 4.47
CA LEU A 138 -12.92 -29.45 3.22
C LEU A 138 -13.69 -28.12 3.26
N ASN A 139 -14.92 -28.13 3.76
CA ASN A 139 -15.71 -26.90 3.92
C ASN A 139 -15.04 -25.89 4.86
N ARG A 140 -14.34 -26.36 5.90
CA ARG A 140 -13.58 -25.52 6.83
C ARG A 140 -12.40 -24.86 6.12
N ILE A 141 -11.62 -25.62 5.36
CA ILE A 141 -10.49 -25.11 4.56
C ILE A 141 -10.98 -24.07 3.53
N VAL A 142 -12.06 -24.36 2.82
CA VAL A 142 -12.65 -23.44 1.83
C VAL A 142 -13.10 -22.13 2.50
N LYS A 143 -13.79 -22.21 3.64
CA LYS A 143 -14.19 -21.02 4.40
C LYS A 143 -12.99 -20.23 4.90
N PHE A 144 -11.94 -20.91 5.33
CA PHE A 144 -10.73 -20.27 5.82
C PHE A 144 -9.99 -19.52 4.70
N HIS A 145 -9.86 -20.13 3.51
CA HIS A 145 -9.32 -19.46 2.32
C HIS A 145 -10.18 -18.24 1.91
N GLN A 146 -11.50 -18.35 1.93
CA GLN A 146 -12.40 -17.23 1.64
C GLN A 146 -12.23 -16.07 2.63
N LEU A 147 -12.10 -16.38 3.93
CA LEU A 147 -11.88 -15.39 4.97
C LEU A 147 -10.54 -14.66 4.80
N LEU A 148 -9.49 -15.38 4.40
CA LEU A 148 -8.19 -14.78 4.10
C LEU A 148 -8.28 -13.81 2.91
N ASN A 149 -8.91 -14.22 1.82
CA ASN A 149 -9.09 -13.35 0.65
C ASN A 149 -9.94 -12.11 0.98
N GLU A 150 -10.99 -12.24 1.80
CA GLU A 150 -11.81 -11.11 2.23
C GLU A 150 -11.01 -10.15 3.14
N TYR A 151 -10.18 -10.70 4.04
CA TYR A 151 -9.29 -9.91 4.89
C TYR A 151 -8.26 -9.12 4.08
N GLU A 152 -7.63 -9.74 3.07
CA GLU A 152 -6.70 -9.06 2.17
C GLU A 152 -7.36 -7.93 1.39
N ALA A 153 -8.56 -8.17 0.83
CA ALA A 153 -9.31 -7.13 0.11
C ALA A 153 -9.66 -5.93 1.02
N MET A 154 -10.07 -6.19 2.27
CA MET A 154 -10.32 -5.14 3.25
C MET A 154 -9.04 -4.36 3.60
N LEU A 155 -7.91 -5.05 3.76
CA LEU A 155 -6.61 -4.41 4.01
C LEU A 155 -6.20 -3.52 2.84
N GLU A 156 -6.34 -4.01 1.61
CA GLU A 156 -6.03 -3.23 0.42
C GLU A 156 -6.88 -1.94 0.41
N ASP A 157 -8.21 -2.01 0.51
CA ASP A 157 -9.06 -0.82 0.48
C ASP A 157 -8.84 0.16 1.65
N LEU A 158 -8.36 -0.32 2.80
CA LEU A 158 -8.05 0.52 3.95
C LEU A 158 -6.68 1.20 3.83
N TYR A 159 -5.66 0.47 3.36
CA TYR A 159 -4.27 0.90 3.39
C TYR A 159 -3.75 1.44 2.07
N ASN A 160 -4.42 1.20 0.95
CA ASN A 160 -3.97 1.60 -0.38
C ASN A 160 -3.62 3.10 -0.49
N VAL A 161 -4.50 3.99 -0.03
CA VAL A 161 -4.23 5.45 -0.01
C VAL A 161 -3.10 5.80 0.95
N LEU A 162 -2.95 5.06 2.06
CA LEU A 162 -1.86 5.29 3.01
C LEU A 162 -0.51 4.87 2.41
N ILE A 163 -0.46 3.70 1.77
CA ILE A 163 0.73 3.17 1.10
C ILE A 163 1.15 4.11 -0.02
N LEU A 164 0.21 4.57 -0.85
CA LEU A 164 0.49 5.57 -1.89
C LEU A 164 1.15 6.82 -1.31
N ASN A 165 0.60 7.38 -0.23
CA ASN A 165 1.18 8.57 0.39
C ASN A 165 2.55 8.28 1.01
N LYS A 166 2.71 7.17 1.73
CA LYS A 166 4.00 6.80 2.33
C LYS A 166 5.08 6.63 1.26
N VAL A 167 4.78 5.90 0.19
CA VAL A 167 5.72 5.67 -0.92
C VAL A 167 6.01 6.99 -1.65
N GLY A 168 5.01 7.79 -1.97
CA GLY A 168 5.18 9.07 -2.65
C GLY A 168 5.99 10.10 -1.86
N LEU A 169 5.74 10.21 -0.54
CA LEU A 169 6.49 11.12 0.32
C LEU A 169 7.95 10.69 0.49
N ASN A 170 8.19 9.39 0.72
CA ASN A 170 9.56 8.85 0.79
C ASN A 170 10.29 9.03 -0.55
N TYR A 171 9.59 8.78 -1.66
CA TYR A 171 10.13 8.96 -3.01
C TYR A 171 10.63 10.39 -3.25
N LEU A 172 9.80 11.39 -3.00
CA LEU A 172 10.18 12.80 -3.14
C LEU A 172 11.26 13.21 -2.13
N GLY A 173 11.15 12.75 -0.89
CA GLY A 173 12.13 13.02 0.17
C GLY A 173 13.52 12.50 -0.17
N ILE A 174 13.63 11.30 -0.74
CA ILE A 174 14.92 10.71 -1.16
C ILE A 174 15.55 11.54 -2.28
N ILE A 175 14.79 11.95 -3.30
CA ILE A 175 15.32 12.78 -4.40
C ILE A 175 15.94 14.07 -3.85
N ILE A 176 15.23 14.75 -2.96
CA ILE A 176 15.63 16.06 -2.44
C ILE A 176 16.82 15.94 -1.49
N THR A 177 16.82 14.93 -0.62
CA THR A 177 17.95 14.68 0.30
C THR A 177 19.23 14.36 -0.45
N ILE A 178 19.19 13.58 -1.55
CA ILE A 178 20.37 13.32 -2.38
C ILE A 178 20.90 14.62 -3.02
N VAL A 179 20.02 15.47 -3.56
CA VAL A 179 20.45 16.75 -4.16
C VAL A 179 21.10 17.67 -3.11
N VAL A 180 20.53 17.74 -1.91
CA VAL A 180 21.10 18.50 -0.78
C VAL A 180 22.47 17.96 -0.40
N ILE A 181 22.63 16.64 -0.31
CA ILE A 181 23.93 15.99 -0.05
C ILE A 181 24.97 16.41 -1.11
N LEU A 182 24.61 16.34 -2.39
CA LEU A 182 25.55 16.63 -3.48
C LEU A 182 25.94 18.11 -3.58
N LYS A 183 25.04 19.05 -3.29
CA LYS A 183 25.30 20.50 -3.45
C LYS A 183 25.79 21.18 -2.17
N LEU A 184 25.31 20.76 -1.01
CA LEU A 184 25.57 21.43 0.28
C LEU A 184 26.46 20.60 1.22
N ASN A 185 26.61 19.30 0.97
CA ASN A 185 27.33 18.36 1.83
C ASN A 185 26.92 18.44 3.32
N ASP A 186 25.61 18.64 3.57
CA ASP A 186 25.07 18.73 4.92
C ASP A 186 25.06 17.35 5.60
N ARG A 187 25.61 17.28 6.82
CA ARG A 187 25.68 16.05 7.63
C ARG A 187 24.30 15.53 8.03
N MET A 188 23.34 16.42 8.25
CA MET A 188 21.97 16.04 8.63
C MET A 188 21.24 15.35 7.48
N ALA A 189 21.50 15.75 6.24
CA ALA A 189 20.87 15.17 5.06
C ALA A 189 21.22 13.69 4.86
N TYR A 190 22.43 13.25 5.23
CA TYR A 190 22.82 11.83 5.20
C TYR A 190 21.96 10.97 6.14
N ILE A 191 21.66 11.48 7.34
CA ILE A 191 20.82 10.77 8.32
C ILE A 191 19.39 10.64 7.78
N PHE A 192 18.83 11.73 7.23
CA PHE A 192 17.49 11.71 6.63
C PHE A 192 17.41 10.78 5.42
N PHE A 193 18.43 10.78 4.56
CA PHE A 193 18.51 9.85 3.44
C PHE A 193 18.46 8.40 3.91
N ALA A 194 19.28 8.03 4.89
CA ALA A 194 19.30 6.67 5.43
C ALA A 194 17.94 6.25 5.99
N LEU A 195 17.30 7.12 6.78
CA LEU A 195 15.98 6.84 7.38
C LEU A 195 14.87 6.70 6.33
N MET A 196 14.81 7.59 5.34
CA MET A 196 13.77 7.52 4.28
C MET A 196 13.99 6.31 3.36
N PHE A 197 15.25 5.98 3.08
CA PHE A 197 15.61 4.81 2.30
C PHE A 197 15.23 3.51 3.03
N GLU A 198 15.51 3.43 4.34
CA GLU A 198 15.09 2.31 5.18
C GLU A 198 13.56 2.16 5.17
N GLN A 199 12.82 3.25 5.38
CA GLN A 199 11.35 3.25 5.38
C GLN A 199 10.76 2.77 4.05
N LEU A 200 11.28 3.26 2.92
CA LEU A 200 10.82 2.83 1.60
C LEU A 200 11.08 1.33 1.38
N THR A 201 12.26 0.86 1.82
CA THR A 201 12.65 -0.54 1.71
C THR A 201 11.75 -1.44 2.56
N GLN A 202 11.48 -1.06 3.82
CA GLN A 202 10.59 -1.81 4.71
C GLN A 202 9.17 -1.96 4.14
N VAL A 203 8.60 -0.90 3.56
CA VAL A 203 7.25 -0.93 2.99
C VAL A 203 7.20 -1.85 1.77
N CYS A 204 8.20 -1.82 0.89
CA CYS A 204 8.23 -2.67 -0.31
C CYS A 204 8.54 -4.14 0.03
N LEU A 205 9.42 -4.38 1.01
CA LEU A 205 9.67 -5.72 1.53
C LEU A 205 8.39 -6.33 2.11
N MET A 206 7.60 -5.55 2.85
CA MET A 206 6.34 -6.02 3.40
C MET A 206 5.38 -6.54 2.31
N GLY A 207 5.15 -5.77 1.24
CA GLY A 207 4.29 -6.22 0.14
C GLY A 207 4.83 -7.46 -0.58
N THR A 208 6.15 -7.60 -0.65
CA THR A 208 6.80 -8.78 -1.22
C THR A 208 6.59 -10.02 -0.36
N ILE A 209 6.69 -9.90 0.96
CA ILE A 209 6.44 -11.01 1.87
C ILE A 209 4.99 -11.48 1.75
N ILE A 210 4.02 -10.56 1.71
CA ILE A 210 2.61 -10.92 1.49
C ILE A 210 2.46 -11.72 0.19
N THR A 211 3.11 -11.27 -0.88
CA THR A 211 3.10 -11.98 -2.17
C THR A 211 3.68 -13.40 -2.05
N VAL A 212 4.83 -13.55 -1.39
CA VAL A 212 5.48 -14.86 -1.17
C VAL A 212 4.61 -15.78 -0.30
N LYS A 213 3.94 -15.25 0.72
CA LYS A 213 3.04 -16.04 1.59
C LYS A 213 1.79 -16.50 0.82
N ASN A 214 1.28 -15.70 -0.12
CA ASN A 214 0.21 -16.12 -1.02
C ASN A 214 0.65 -17.22 -2.00
N GLU A 215 1.88 -17.16 -2.49
CA GLU A 215 2.46 -18.25 -3.29
C GLU A 215 2.64 -19.54 -2.46
N GLN A 216 3.04 -19.44 -1.20
CA GLN A 216 3.11 -20.59 -0.28
C GLN A 216 1.73 -21.21 -0.06
N LEU A 217 0.71 -20.38 0.16
CA LEU A 217 -0.67 -20.83 0.32
C LEU A 217 -1.19 -21.56 -0.93
N LEU A 218 -0.87 -21.04 -2.13
CA LEU A 218 -1.14 -21.73 -3.39
C LEU A 218 -0.45 -23.10 -3.47
N GLY A 219 0.81 -23.18 -3.04
CA GLY A 219 1.55 -24.44 -2.94
C GLY A 219 0.86 -25.47 -2.05
N HIS A 220 0.40 -25.05 -0.86
CA HIS A 220 -0.35 -25.96 0.03
C HIS A 220 -1.68 -26.41 -0.56
N ILE A 221 -2.42 -25.53 -1.26
CA ILE A 221 -3.64 -25.94 -1.97
C ILE A 221 -3.35 -27.00 -3.03
N TYR A 222 -2.21 -26.89 -3.71
CA TYR A 222 -1.76 -27.86 -4.71
C TYR A 222 -1.46 -29.23 -4.10
N ASP A 223 -0.98 -29.28 -2.85
CA ASP A 223 -0.67 -30.52 -2.12
C ASP A 223 -1.90 -31.29 -1.63
N ILE A 224 -3.12 -30.78 -1.83
CA ILE A 224 -4.35 -31.53 -1.51
C ILE A 224 -4.43 -32.76 -2.44
N ASN A 225 -4.65 -33.95 -1.87
CA ASN A 225 -4.88 -35.19 -2.62
C ASN A 225 -6.26 -35.23 -3.30
N TRP A 226 -6.50 -34.27 -4.20
CA TRP A 226 -7.80 -33.99 -4.83
C TRP A 226 -8.35 -35.17 -5.64
N TYR A 227 -7.47 -36.03 -6.16
CA TYR A 227 -7.82 -37.24 -6.91
C TYR A 227 -8.45 -38.34 -6.05
N LEU A 228 -8.33 -38.26 -4.71
CA LEU A 228 -8.97 -39.16 -3.76
C LEU A 228 -10.33 -38.65 -3.27
N LEU A 229 -10.69 -37.41 -3.61
CA LEU A 229 -11.95 -36.79 -3.23
C LEU A 229 -13.09 -37.20 -4.17
N PRO A 230 -14.34 -37.22 -3.69
CA PRO A 230 -15.50 -37.39 -4.54
C PRO A 230 -15.67 -36.21 -5.51
N ALA A 231 -16.35 -36.44 -6.64
CA ALA A 231 -16.41 -35.50 -7.76
C ALA A 231 -17.07 -34.15 -7.43
N ASP A 232 -17.96 -34.11 -6.45
CA ASP A 232 -18.56 -32.88 -5.92
C ASP A 232 -17.54 -32.02 -5.19
N GLN A 233 -16.71 -32.64 -4.35
CA GLN A 233 -15.65 -31.99 -3.56
C GLN A 233 -14.46 -31.55 -4.41
N MET A 234 -14.10 -32.35 -5.42
CA MET A 234 -13.02 -32.02 -6.36
C MET A 234 -13.28 -30.69 -7.09
N LYS A 235 -14.54 -30.37 -7.40
CA LYS A 235 -14.93 -29.07 -7.99
C LYS A 235 -14.66 -27.89 -7.05
N HIS A 236 -14.85 -28.06 -5.74
CA HIS A 236 -14.61 -27.00 -4.76
C HIS A 236 -13.12 -26.69 -4.65
N VAL A 237 -12.27 -27.72 -4.63
CA VAL A 237 -10.81 -27.56 -4.66
C VAL A 237 -10.36 -26.87 -5.95
N GLY A 238 -10.93 -27.24 -7.10
CA GLY A 238 -10.63 -26.58 -8.37
C GLY A 238 -10.97 -25.09 -8.38
N LEU A 239 -12.11 -24.69 -7.82
CA LEU A 239 -12.49 -23.28 -7.68
C LEU A 239 -11.54 -22.53 -6.74
N MET A 240 -11.18 -23.14 -5.61
CA MET A 240 -10.23 -22.59 -4.65
C MET A 240 -8.85 -22.39 -5.28
N LEU A 241 -8.36 -23.37 -6.04
CA LEU A 241 -7.09 -23.28 -6.76
C LEU A 241 -7.11 -22.15 -7.81
N HIS A 242 -8.21 -22.03 -8.58
CA HIS A 242 -8.36 -20.96 -9.56
C HIS A 242 -8.33 -19.57 -8.92
N GLN A 243 -8.94 -19.41 -7.73
CA GLN A 243 -8.87 -18.15 -6.98
C GLN A 243 -7.46 -17.89 -6.44
N ALA A 244 -6.81 -18.89 -5.84
CA ALA A 244 -5.47 -18.76 -5.29
C ALA A 244 -4.39 -18.47 -6.35
N GLN A 245 -4.59 -18.87 -7.61
CA GLN A 245 -3.70 -18.51 -8.72
C GLN A 245 -3.75 -17.03 -9.11
N ASN A 246 -4.80 -16.31 -8.72
CA ASN A 246 -4.96 -14.88 -8.95
C ASN A 246 -5.11 -14.15 -7.61
N PRO A 247 -4.07 -14.15 -6.75
CA PRO A 247 -4.17 -13.58 -5.41
C PRO A 247 -4.35 -12.07 -5.48
N THR A 248 -5.08 -11.52 -4.52
CA THR A 248 -5.25 -10.07 -4.35
C THR A 248 -3.92 -9.47 -3.90
N SER A 249 -3.16 -8.89 -4.83
CA SER A 249 -1.88 -8.26 -4.50
C SER A 249 -2.10 -6.89 -3.85
N VAL A 250 -1.39 -6.59 -2.77
CA VAL A 250 -1.38 -5.23 -2.20
C VAL A 250 -0.80 -4.24 -3.20
N THR A 251 -1.53 -3.16 -3.52
CA THR A 251 -1.13 -2.17 -4.52
C THR A 251 -0.71 -0.82 -3.94
N ILE A 252 0.11 -0.09 -4.69
CA ILE A 252 0.45 1.32 -4.49
C ILE A 252 -0.58 2.17 -5.26
N GLY A 253 -1.61 2.66 -4.57
CA GLY A 253 -2.60 3.56 -5.18
C GLY A 253 -3.47 2.94 -6.29
N LYS A 254 -3.55 1.60 -6.40
CA LYS A 254 -4.06 0.88 -7.60
C LYS A 254 -3.25 1.12 -8.89
N TYR A 255 -2.05 1.69 -8.82
CA TYR A 255 -1.20 1.96 -9.99
C TYR A 255 -0.21 0.83 -10.26
N ALA A 256 0.39 0.27 -9.22
CA ALA A 256 1.41 -0.76 -9.31
C ALA A 256 1.34 -1.73 -8.12
N PRO A 257 1.71 -3.01 -8.27
CA PRO A 257 1.82 -3.92 -7.14
C PRO A 257 2.96 -3.49 -6.20
N LEU A 258 2.76 -3.65 -4.90
CA LEU A 258 3.78 -3.38 -3.89
C LEU A 258 4.74 -4.57 -3.80
N ASN A 259 5.74 -4.62 -4.68
CA ASN A 259 6.75 -5.68 -4.72
C ASN A 259 8.17 -5.12 -4.94
N VAL A 260 9.18 -6.00 -4.87
CA VAL A 260 10.59 -5.64 -5.14
C VAL A 260 10.79 -5.11 -6.57
N GLU A 261 10.02 -5.58 -7.54
CA GLU A 261 10.12 -5.10 -8.94
C GLU A 261 9.74 -3.61 -9.06
N SER A 262 8.61 -3.23 -8.45
CA SER A 262 8.17 -1.84 -8.35
C SER A 262 9.19 -1.00 -7.57
N TYR A 263 9.77 -1.53 -6.50
CA TYR A 263 10.83 -0.85 -5.73
C TYR A 263 12.06 -0.53 -6.61
N MET A 264 12.53 -1.50 -7.41
CA MET A 264 13.66 -1.29 -8.32
C MET A 264 13.35 -0.24 -9.38
N THR A 265 12.11 -0.22 -9.87
CA THR A 265 11.63 0.80 -10.82
C THR A 265 11.63 2.19 -10.18
N LEU A 266 11.15 2.31 -8.94
CA LEU A 266 11.20 3.56 -8.17
C LEU A 266 12.64 4.03 -7.99
N LEU A 267 13.57 3.19 -7.55
CA LEU A 267 14.98 3.57 -7.37
C LEU A 267 15.63 4.08 -8.67
N ARG A 268 15.43 3.38 -9.80
CA ARG A 268 15.95 3.82 -11.11
C ARG A 268 15.43 5.20 -11.49
N SER A 269 14.15 5.46 -11.24
CA SER A 269 13.57 6.77 -11.52
C SER A 269 14.13 7.85 -10.59
N ILE A 270 14.33 7.57 -9.29
CA ILE A 270 14.98 8.51 -8.34
C ILE A 270 16.35 8.95 -8.87
N PHE A 271 17.21 8.01 -9.27
CA PHE A 271 18.53 8.34 -9.82
C PHE A 271 18.41 9.21 -11.07
N SER A 272 17.47 8.90 -11.96
CA SER A 272 17.23 9.68 -13.19
C SER A 272 16.82 11.12 -12.86
N TYR A 273 15.88 11.32 -11.93
CA TYR A 273 15.44 12.65 -11.50
C TYR A 273 16.54 13.43 -10.76
N VAL A 274 17.30 12.76 -9.90
CA VAL A 274 18.45 13.37 -9.21
C VAL A 274 19.45 13.91 -10.22
N MET A 275 19.82 13.13 -11.24
CA MET A 275 20.78 13.57 -12.26
C MET A 275 20.27 14.83 -12.99
N VAL A 276 19.00 14.86 -13.40
CA VAL A 276 18.40 16.03 -14.04
C VAL A 276 18.44 17.26 -13.13
N LEU A 277 18.06 17.10 -11.85
CA LEU A 277 18.07 18.21 -10.89
C LEU A 277 19.49 18.71 -10.61
N VAL A 278 20.47 17.81 -10.47
CA VAL A 278 21.86 18.18 -10.22
C VAL A 278 22.42 19.02 -11.37
N THR A 279 22.17 18.62 -12.62
CA THR A 279 22.54 19.37 -13.83
C THR A 279 21.80 20.71 -13.91
N PHE A 280 20.53 20.78 -13.53
CA PHE A 280 19.79 22.05 -13.48
C PHE A 280 20.38 23.05 -12.48
N PHE A 281 20.96 22.55 -11.39
CA PHE A 281 21.60 23.38 -10.35
C PHE A 281 23.09 23.67 -10.61
N GLU A 282 23.73 23.06 -11.61
CA GLU A 282 25.03 23.52 -12.13
C GLU A 282 24.89 24.84 -12.91
#